data_AF-A0A2V7YJW5-F1
#
_entry.id   AF-A0A2V7YJW5-F1
#
_cell.length_a   1.000
_cell.length_b   1.000
_cell.length_c   1.000
_cell.angle_alpha   90.00
_cell.angle_beta   90.00
_cell.angle_gamma   90.00
#
_symmetry.space_group_name_H-M   'P 1'
#
loop_
_entity.id
_entity.type
_entity.pdbx_description
1 polymer ?
#
loop_
_entity_poly.entity_id
_entity_poly.type
_entity_poly.pdbx_seq_one_letter_code
_entity_poly.pdbx_strand_id
1 'polypeptide(L)'
;MKLRASNPESLQRAIAETGAVIKYRFPWWLRPFLLRGVAGITLGRRIYIEGANPESILRHELVHVRQIQRLGLVRFYWTYIREYAANLRGGLSSAEAYRRISLEEEAFAAECREIL
;
A
#
# COMPACT_ATOMS: atom_id res chain seq x y z
N MET A 1 -19.31 14.20 15.82
CA MET A 1 -18.24 13.18 15.76
C MET A 1 -16.97 13.88 15.29
N LYS A 2 -16.06 14.24 16.21
CA LYS A 2 -14.79 14.90 15.84
C LYS A 2 -13.87 13.81 15.27
N LEU A 3 -13.54 13.90 13.98
CA LEU A 3 -12.41 13.18 13.40
C LEU A 3 -11.18 13.58 14.23
N ARG A 4 -10.69 12.68 15.08
CA ARG A 4 -9.41 12.88 15.76
C ARG A 4 -8.36 12.94 14.65
N ALA A 5 -7.62 14.04 14.60
CA ALA A 5 -6.42 14.12 13.79
C ALA A 5 -5.56 12.90 14.13
N SER A 6 -5.12 12.19 13.10
CA SER A 6 -4.27 11.02 13.20
C SER A 6 -3.05 11.32 14.07
N ASN A 7 -2.78 10.44 15.03
CA ASN A 7 -1.66 10.62 15.95
C ASN A 7 -0.31 10.39 15.22
N PRO A 8 0.53 11.42 14.98
CA PRO A 8 1.79 11.26 14.24
C PRO A 8 2.78 10.29 14.92
N GLU A 9 2.65 10.05 16.23
CA GLU A 9 3.49 9.09 16.96
C GLU A 9 3.20 7.63 16.58
N SER A 10 1.95 7.27 16.27
CA SER A 10 1.60 5.89 15.90
C SER A 10 2.18 5.52 14.54
N LEU A 11 2.24 6.48 13.62
CA LEU A 11 2.84 6.30 12.30
C LEU A 11 4.37 6.12 12.40
N GLN A 12 5.04 6.94 13.20
CA GLN A 12 6.49 6.81 13.44
C GLN A 12 6.83 5.45 14.07
N ARG A 13 6.02 4.98 15.02
CA ARG A 13 6.17 3.66 15.61
C ARG A 13 6.00 2.56 14.56
N ALA A 14 4.94 2.61 13.75
CA ALA A 14 4.69 1.62 12.71
C ALA A 14 5.84 1.58 11.67
N ILE A 15 6.44 2.73 11.33
CA ILE A 15 7.62 2.79 10.46
C ILE A 15 8.82 2.10 11.13
N ALA A 16 9.07 2.38 12.41
CA ALA A 16 10.16 1.79 13.16
C ALA A 16 10.02 0.26 13.31
N GLU A 17 8.82 -0.22 13.64
CA GLU A 17 8.52 -1.65 13.79
C GLU A 17 8.67 -2.42 12.48
N THR A 18 8.24 -1.83 11.37
CA THR A 18 8.35 -2.46 10.04
C THR A 18 9.75 -2.33 9.45
N GLY A 19 10.59 -1.44 9.98
CA GLY A 19 11.87 -1.08 9.36
C GLY A 19 11.70 -0.52 7.95
N ALA A 20 10.55 0.12 7.67
CA ALA A 20 10.25 0.68 6.36
C ALA A 20 11.15 1.87 6.04
N VAL A 21 11.61 1.94 4.80
CA VAL A 21 12.43 3.03 4.29
C VAL A 21 11.60 3.89 3.35
N ILE A 22 11.28 5.11 3.78
CA ILE A 22 10.41 6.03 3.04
C ILE A 22 11.24 6.89 2.07
N LYS A 23 10.74 7.05 0.85
CA LYS A 23 11.31 7.90 -0.20
C LYS A 23 10.21 8.78 -0.78
N TYR A 24 10.35 10.09 -0.65
CA TYR A 24 9.33 11.06 -1.11
C TYR A 24 9.33 11.35 -2.62
N ARG A 25 9.97 10.48 -3.42
CA ARG A 25 10.09 10.62 -4.88
C ARG A 25 10.21 9.24 -5.52
N PHE A 26 9.53 9.04 -6.64
CA PHE A 26 9.68 7.84 -7.45
C PHE A 26 11.04 7.85 -8.18
N PRO A 27 11.74 6.71 -8.27
CA PRO A 27 12.88 6.57 -9.16
C PRO A 27 12.45 6.75 -10.62
N TRP A 28 13.30 7.36 -11.44
CA TRP A 28 13.00 7.61 -12.86
C TRP A 28 12.68 6.31 -13.62
N TRP A 29 13.36 5.21 -13.29
CA TRP A 29 13.17 3.90 -13.92
C TRP A 29 11.84 3.23 -13.55
N LEU A 30 11.20 3.66 -12.45
CA LEU A 30 9.92 3.10 -11.99
C LEU A 30 8.74 3.74 -12.71
N ARG A 31 8.89 5.01 -13.13
CA ARG A 31 7.82 5.81 -13.75
C ARG A 31 7.11 5.15 -14.95
N PRO A 32 7.79 4.44 -15.87
CA PRO A 32 7.12 3.78 -16.99
C PRO A 32 6.15 2.67 -16.56
N PHE A 33 6.30 2.13 -15.36
CA PHE A 33 5.51 1.01 -14.84
C PHE A 33 4.42 1.44 -13.85
N LEU A 34 4.36 2.73 -13.50
CA LEU A 34 3.33 3.25 -12.60
C LEU A 34 2.04 3.49 -13.38
N LEU A 35 0.92 2.98 -12.83
CA LEU A 35 -0.40 3.36 -13.31
C LEU A 35 -0.61 4.87 -13.09
N ARG A 36 -1.38 5.52 -13.98
CA ARG A 36 -1.71 6.94 -13.83
C ARG A 36 -2.47 7.16 -12.51
N GLY A 37 -1.99 8.11 -11.70
CA GLY A 37 -2.61 8.45 -10.41
C GLY A 37 -2.08 7.68 -9.20
N VAL A 38 -1.04 6.86 -9.36
CA VAL A 38 -0.37 6.19 -8.23
C VAL A 38 0.38 7.22 -7.39
N ALA A 39 -0.03 7.36 -6.13
CA ALA A 39 0.55 8.30 -5.17
C ALA A 39 1.50 7.62 -4.15
N GLY A 40 1.51 6.28 -4.10
CA GLY A 40 2.37 5.47 -3.26
C GLY A 40 2.70 4.11 -3.90
N ILE A 41 3.85 3.52 -3.59
CA ILE A 41 4.17 2.13 -3.92
C ILE A 41 5.14 1.51 -2.93
N THR A 42 4.91 0.24 -2.60
CA THR A 42 5.78 -0.57 -1.74
C THR A 42 6.57 -1.60 -2.56
N LEU A 43 7.89 -1.52 -2.45
CA LEU A 43 8.84 -2.48 -3.02
C LEU A 43 9.69 -3.09 -1.91
N GLY A 44 9.27 -4.25 -1.41
CA GLY A 44 9.88 -4.89 -0.25
C GLY A 44 9.71 -4.04 1.00
N ARG A 45 10.82 -3.55 1.57
CA ARG A 45 10.81 -2.62 2.72
C ARG A 45 10.82 -1.14 2.33
N ARG A 46 10.86 -0.82 1.04
CA ARG A 46 10.96 0.56 0.54
C ARG A 46 9.60 1.06 0.14
N ILE A 47 9.22 2.22 0.65
CA ILE A 47 7.98 2.91 0.30
C ILE A 47 8.36 4.16 -0.50
N TYR A 48 7.80 4.32 -1.69
CA TYR A 48 7.93 5.55 -2.47
C TYR A 48 6.59 6.27 -2.48
N ILE A 49 6.59 7.56 -2.19
CA ILE A 49 5.36 8.35 -2.02
C ILE A 49 5.52 9.72 -2.68
N GLU A 50 4.52 10.13 -3.47
CA GLU A 50 4.41 11.46 -4.06
C GLU A 50 2.93 11.90 -3.97
N GLY A 51 2.62 13.02 -3.29
CA GLY A 51 1.24 13.51 -3.22
C GLY A 51 0.94 14.45 -2.05
N ALA A 52 -0.25 15.06 -2.07
CA ALA A 52 -0.69 16.07 -1.11
C ALA A 52 -1.18 15.52 0.24
N ASN A 53 -1.60 14.25 0.30
CA ASN A 53 -2.02 13.59 1.54
C ASN A 53 -1.12 12.37 1.84
N PRO A 54 0.13 12.58 2.29
CA PRO A 54 1.09 11.51 2.44
C PRO A 54 0.73 10.52 3.56
N GLU A 55 -0.11 10.90 4.51
CA GLU A 55 -0.34 10.07 5.70
C GLU A 55 -1.27 8.88 5.47
N SER A 56 -2.40 9.07 4.78
CA SER A 56 -3.28 7.95 4.43
C SER A 56 -2.58 6.96 3.51
N ILE A 57 -1.87 7.49 2.51
CA ILE A 57 -1.05 6.70 1.59
C ILE A 57 0.03 5.95 2.38
N LEU A 58 0.73 6.60 3.32
CA LEU A 58 1.78 5.93 4.08
C LEU A 58 1.22 4.79 4.96
N ARG A 59 0.03 4.95 5.54
CA ARG A 59 -0.65 3.87 6.27
C ARG A 59 -0.96 2.68 5.37
N HIS A 60 -1.47 2.94 4.17
CA HIS A 60 -1.70 1.92 3.14
C HIS A 60 -0.40 1.17 2.82
N GLU A 61 0.66 1.90 2.49
CA GLU A 61 1.96 1.32 2.11
C GLU A 61 2.61 0.53 3.26
N LEU A 62 2.46 0.97 4.51
CA LEU A 62 2.96 0.23 5.68
C LEU A 62 2.23 -1.12 5.87
N VAL A 63 0.96 -1.23 5.47
CA VAL A 63 0.27 -2.53 5.45
C VAL A 63 0.97 -3.48 4.47
N HIS A 64 1.35 -3.01 3.28
CA HIS A 64 2.09 -3.83 2.33
C HIS A 64 3.44 -4.29 2.88
N VAL A 65 4.17 -3.43 3.59
CA VAL A 65 5.42 -3.84 4.26
C VAL A 65 5.16 -4.96 5.28
N ARG A 66 4.13 -4.82 6.11
CA ARG A 66 3.73 -5.87 7.07
C ARG A 66 3.28 -7.16 6.37
N GLN A 67 2.53 -7.05 5.28
CA GLN A 67 2.10 -8.20 4.48
C GLN A 67 3.32 -8.91 3.87
N ILE A 68 4.31 -8.18 3.38
CA ILE A 68 5.58 -8.73 2.87
C ILE A 68 6.37 -9.41 3.99
N GLN A 69 6.43 -8.83 5.19
CA GLN A 69 7.06 -9.47 6.36
C GLN A 69 6.33 -10.77 6.76
N ARG A 70 4.99 -10.77 6.70
CA ARG A 70 4.13 -11.91 7.06
C ARG A 70 4.17 -13.05 6.03
N LEU A 71 4.19 -12.72 4.74
CA LEU A 71 4.04 -13.69 3.64
C LEU A 71 5.36 -14.00 2.93
N GLY A 72 6.36 -13.13 3.03
CA GLY A 72 7.53 -13.10 2.15
C GLY A 72 7.23 -12.45 0.79
N LEU A 73 8.28 -11.97 0.12
CA LEU A 73 8.18 -11.25 -1.16
C LEU A 73 7.46 -12.06 -2.24
N VAL A 74 7.86 -13.32 -2.43
CA VAL A 74 7.34 -14.17 -3.51
C VAL A 74 5.84 -14.41 -3.36
N ARG A 75 5.40 -14.79 -2.16
CA ARG A 75 3.99 -15.07 -1.90
C ARG A 75 3.15 -13.80 -1.97
N PHE A 76 3.66 -12.67 -1.50
CA PHE A 76 2.99 -11.38 -1.62
C PHE A 76 2.66 -11.04 -3.07
N TYR A 77 3.67 -10.97 -3.94
CA TYR A 77 3.47 -10.62 -5.35
C TYR A 77 2.68 -11.68 -6.11
N TRP A 78 2.87 -12.96 -5.80
CA TRP A 78 2.09 -14.03 -6.42
C TRP A 78 0.59 -13.93 -6.09
N THR A 79 0.24 -13.68 -4.82
CA THR A 79 -1.15 -13.46 -4.41
C THR A 79 -1.76 -12.29 -5.16
N TYR A 80 -1.02 -11.19 -5.26
CA TYR A 80 -1.43 -9.98 -5.96
C TYR A 80 -1.78 -10.27 -7.43
N ILE A 81 -0.85 -10.88 -8.17
CA ILE A 81 -1.02 -11.21 -9.59
C ILE A 81 -2.17 -12.20 -9.79
N ARG A 82 -2.22 -13.25 -8.96
CA ARG A 82 -3.22 -14.31 -9.06
C ARG A 82 -4.64 -13.78 -8.85
N GLU A 83 -4.86 -12.97 -7.82
CA GLU A 83 -6.17 -12.41 -7.49
C GLU A 83 -6.61 -11.36 -8.50
N TYR A 84 -5.70 -10.48 -8.91
CA TYR A 84 -5.97 -9.52 -9.97
C TYR A 84 -6.40 -10.19 -11.28
N ALA A 85 -5.66 -11.23 -11.71
CA ALA A 85 -5.99 -11.98 -12.92
C ALA A 85 -7.27 -12.80 -12.78
N ALA A 86 -7.59 -13.33 -11.60
CA ALA A 86 -8.86 -13.99 -11.33
C ALA A 86 -10.03 -13.00 -11.42
N ASN A 87 -9.88 -11.83 -10.81
CA ASN A 87 -10.87 -10.75 -10.81
C ASN A 87 -11.14 -10.21 -12.22
N LEU A 88 -10.10 -9.99 -13.03
CA LEU A 88 -10.25 -9.60 -14.43
C LEU A 88 -10.96 -10.68 -15.26
N ARG A 89 -10.60 -11.96 -15.09
CA ARG A 89 -11.29 -13.07 -15.76
C ARG A 89 -12.74 -13.22 -15.31
N GLY A 90 -13.09 -12.71 -14.13
CA GLY A 90 -14.45 -12.59 -13.63
C GLY A 90 -15.24 -11.41 -14.21
N GLY A 91 -14.66 -10.61 -15.10
CA GLY A 91 -15.34 -9.50 -15.79
C GLY A 91 -15.28 -8.16 -15.06
N LEU A 92 -14.48 -8.03 -14.00
CA LEU A 92 -14.29 -6.75 -13.32
C LEU A 92 -13.43 -5.80 -14.15
N SER A 93 -13.71 -4.50 -14.08
CA SER A 93 -12.81 -3.50 -14.65
C SER A 93 -11.44 -3.55 -13.95
N SER A 94 -10.39 -3.04 -14.60
CA SER A 94 -9.05 -3.00 -14.01
C SER A 94 -9.03 -2.35 -12.61
N ALA A 95 -9.74 -1.25 -12.42
CA ALA A 95 -9.81 -0.56 -11.14
C ALA A 95 -10.56 -1.37 -10.06
N GLU A 96 -11.64 -2.05 -10.42
CA GLU A 96 -12.39 -2.92 -9.50
C GLU A 96 -11.60 -4.18 -9.17
N ALA A 97 -10.95 -4.78 -10.16
CA ALA A 97 -10.14 -5.97 -10.00
C ALA A 97 -8.97 -5.73 -9.05
N TYR A 98 -8.35 -4.55 -9.14
CA TYR A 98 -7.34 -4.07 -8.21
C TYR A 98 -7.90 -3.94 -6.79
N ARG A 99 -8.98 -3.18 -6.60
CA ARG A 99 -9.57 -2.93 -5.27
C ARG A 99 -10.10 -4.18 -4.57
N ARG A 100 -10.40 -5.24 -5.33
CA ARG A 100 -10.88 -6.53 -4.84
C ARG A 100 -9.77 -7.53 -4.51
N ILE A 101 -8.50 -7.15 -4.63
CA ILE A 101 -7.39 -7.99 -4.16
C ILE A 101 -7.44 -7.99 -2.63
N SER A 102 -7.37 -9.16 -2.00
CA SER A 102 -7.47 -9.28 -0.54
C SER A 102 -6.44 -8.43 0.21
N LEU A 103 -5.23 -8.31 -0.35
CA LEU A 103 -4.15 -7.48 0.19
C LEU A 103 -4.47 -5.98 0.10
N GLU A 104 -5.15 -5.54 -0.97
CA GLU A 104 -5.61 -4.16 -1.15
C GLU A 104 -6.76 -3.85 -0.20
N GLU A 105 -7.72 -4.77 -0.02
CA GLU A 105 -8.82 -4.59 0.93
C GLU A 105 -8.31 -4.38 2.37
N GLU A 106 -7.30 -5.15 2.80
CA GLU A 106 -6.63 -4.95 4.10
C GLU A 106 -5.93 -3.59 4.17
N ALA A 107 -5.30 -3.14 3.09
CA ALA A 107 -4.58 -1.86 3.03
C ALA A 107 -5.55 -0.65 3.05
N PHE A 108 -6.62 -0.67 2.25
CA PHE A 108 -7.66 0.34 2.26
C PHE A 108 -8.39 0.42 3.61
N ALA A 109 -8.60 -0.71 4.31
CA ALA A 109 -9.18 -0.71 5.64
C ALA A 109 -8.29 0.04 6.66
N ALA A 110 -6.97 0.05 6.47
CA ALA A 110 -6.01 0.76 7.32
C ALA A 110 -5.89 2.25 7.01
N GLU A 111 -6.33 2.72 5.84
CA GLU A 111 -6.42 4.16 5.57
C GLU A 111 -7.40 4.85 6.52
N CYS A 112 -8.50 4.16 6.84
CA CYS A 112 -9.58 4.66 7.70
C CYS A 112 -9.41 4.36 9.20
N ARG A 113 -8.50 3.44 9.59
CA ARG A 113 -8.25 3.10 10.99
C ARG A 113 -6.89 3.64 11.46
N GLU A 114 -6.86 4.22 12.67
CA GLU A 114 -5.60 4.36 13.39
C GLU A 114 -5.05 2.95 13.67
N ILE A 115 -3.80 2.70 13.27
CA ILE A 115 -3.11 1.45 13.59
C ILE A 115 -2.74 1.55 15.08
N LEU A 116 -3.35 0.71 15.91
CA LEU A 116 -3.15 0.63 17.37
C LEU A 116 -1.72 0.19 17.72
#